data_AF-A0A7J9F927-F1
#
_entry.id   AF-A0A7J9F927-F1
#
_cell.length_a   1.000
_cell.length_b   1.000
_cell.length_c   1.000
_cell.angle_alpha   90.00
_cell.angle_beta   90.00
_cell.angle_gamma   90.00
#
_symmetry.space_group_name_H-M   'P 1'
#
loop_
_entity.id
_entity.type
_entity.pdbx_description
1 polymer ?
#
loop_
_entity_poly.entity_id
_entity_poly.type
_entity_poly.pdbx_seq_one_letter_code
_entity_poly.pdbx_strand_id
1 'polypeptide(L)'
;MMLITVDGCYLIDRSFNFRRVQMRFPCRHPTEGIGDGTHHFTLLDGEMVIDTLPDSQKQERRYLIYDMMALNHTPIIERPFYERWKMLEKEVIEPRNYERHNIYQSRNPYYRYDLEPFRVRRKDFWLLSTVNKVLKEFIPKLSHEADGLIFQGWDDPYVPRTHEGLLKWKYARLNSVDFLFEIGSDDREQLFLFERGRKKLMEGNKVEFRDAPDPPSSFSGKIIECSWDPDEHVWVYMRIRTDKSTPNDINTFRKVMRSIRDNITEEILLNEINEIIQLPMYADRIRIDSKARMHA
;
A
#
# COMPACT_ATOMS: atom_id res chain seq x y z
N MET A 1 -5.41 -8.21 -1.20
CA MET A 1 -5.76 -8.76 -2.54
C MET A 1 -7.26 -8.75 -2.74
N MET A 2 -7.72 -8.81 -3.99
CA MET A 2 -9.12 -8.93 -4.36
C MET A 2 -9.29 -9.98 -5.46
N LEU A 3 -10.11 -11.00 -5.19
CA LEU A 3 -10.51 -12.02 -6.16
C LEU A 3 -11.88 -11.66 -6.73
N ILE A 4 -11.99 -11.57 -8.05
CA ILE A 4 -13.24 -11.29 -8.77
C ILE A 4 -13.73 -12.59 -9.41
N THR A 5 -15.00 -12.90 -9.20
CA THR A 5 -15.70 -14.06 -9.79
C THR A 5 -17.05 -13.63 -10.35
N VAL A 6 -17.71 -14.50 -11.13
CA VAL A 6 -19.08 -14.28 -11.59
C VAL A 6 -20.08 -14.13 -10.44
N ASP A 7 -19.82 -14.79 -9.30
CA ASP A 7 -20.71 -14.77 -8.14
C ASP A 7 -20.47 -13.59 -7.20
N GLY A 8 -19.37 -12.85 -7.40
CA GLY A 8 -19.02 -11.68 -6.59
C GLY A 8 -17.52 -11.50 -6.38
N CYS A 9 -17.19 -10.49 -5.58
CA CYS A 9 -15.82 -10.11 -5.28
C CYS A 9 -15.45 -10.46 -3.85
N TYR A 10 -14.19 -10.84 -3.62
CA TYR A 10 -13.70 -11.26 -2.32
C TYR A 10 -12.42 -10.48 -1.99
N LEU A 11 -12.45 -9.69 -0.92
CA LEU A 11 -11.25 -9.09 -0.34
C LEU A 11 -10.55 -10.15 0.51
N ILE A 12 -9.24 -10.27 0.32
CA ILE A 12 -8.39 -11.26 0.98
C ILE A 12 -7.28 -10.49 1.71
N ASP A 13 -7.25 -10.63 3.04
CA ASP A 13 -6.23 -10.02 3.89
C ASP A 13 -4.96 -10.89 4.01
N ARG A 14 -3.97 -10.40 4.78
CA ARG A 14 -2.70 -11.11 4.99
C ARG A 14 -2.82 -12.37 5.85
N SER A 15 -3.89 -12.47 6.64
CA SER A 15 -4.21 -13.63 7.47
C SER A 15 -5.08 -14.65 6.71
N PHE A 16 -5.29 -14.42 5.40
CA PHE A 16 -6.09 -15.26 4.53
C PHE A 16 -7.58 -15.32 4.92
N ASN A 17 -8.09 -14.26 5.56
CA ASN A 17 -9.52 -14.09 5.78
C ASN A 17 -10.18 -13.54 4.51
N PHE A 18 -11.35 -14.07 4.18
CA PHE A 18 -12.12 -13.69 3.01
C PHE A 18 -13.33 -12.86 3.43
N ARG A 19 -13.50 -11.70 2.80
CA ARG A 19 -14.70 -10.88 2.92
C ARG A 19 -15.34 -10.70 1.55
N ARG A 20 -16.55 -11.24 1.38
CA ARG A 20 -17.33 -11.02 0.17
C ARG A 20 -17.84 -9.58 0.12
N VAL A 21 -17.74 -8.96 -1.05
CA VAL A 21 -18.28 -7.64 -1.36
C VAL A 21 -18.99 -7.69 -2.71
N GLN A 22 -20.14 -7.02 -2.81
CA GLN A 22 -20.92 -6.97 -4.04
C GLN A 22 -20.47 -5.76 -4.86
N MET A 23 -19.76 -6.01 -5.96
CA MET A 23 -19.25 -4.99 -6.88
C MET A 23 -19.23 -5.55 -8.30
N ARG A 24 -19.37 -4.67 -9.31
CA ARG A 24 -19.47 -5.07 -10.71
C ARG A 24 -18.21 -4.79 -11.50
N PHE A 25 -17.59 -5.83 -12.07
CA PHE A 25 -16.40 -5.73 -12.91
C PHE A 25 -16.73 -6.26 -14.31
N PRO A 26 -17.13 -5.40 -15.25
CA PRO A 26 -17.38 -5.79 -16.64
C PRO A 26 -16.07 -6.06 -17.38
N CYS A 27 -16.07 -7.04 -18.27
CA CYS A 27 -14.94 -7.28 -19.17
C CYS A 27 -14.90 -6.23 -20.28
N ARG A 28 -13.71 -5.98 -20.82
CA ARG A 28 -13.50 -5.17 -22.01
C ARG A 28 -14.18 -5.81 -23.24
N HIS A 29 -14.88 -5.01 -24.05
CA HIS A 29 -15.43 -5.48 -25.33
C HIS A 29 -14.47 -5.20 -26.50
N PRO A 30 -14.33 -6.10 -27.49
CA PRO A 30 -13.42 -5.91 -28.64
C PRO A 30 -13.82 -4.79 -29.59
N THR A 31 -15.12 -4.50 -29.70
CA THR A 31 -15.70 -3.47 -30.57
C THR A 31 -16.54 -2.56 -29.68
N GLU A 32 -16.00 -1.41 -29.31
CA GLU A 32 -16.56 -0.36 -28.43
C GLU A 32 -17.93 -0.69 -27.79
N GLY A 33 -17.87 -1.21 -26.56
CA GLY A 33 -19.06 -1.61 -25.80
C GLY A 33 -18.74 -2.21 -24.43
N ILE A 34 -19.79 -2.50 -23.67
CA ILE A 34 -19.74 -3.34 -22.47
C ILE A 34 -19.86 -4.79 -22.94
N GLY A 35 -18.93 -5.67 -22.58
CA GLY A 35 -19.16 -7.10 -22.77
C GLY A 35 -20.24 -7.59 -21.81
N ASP A 36 -21.13 -8.47 -22.28
CA ASP A 36 -22.11 -9.13 -21.40
C ASP A 36 -21.44 -9.94 -20.27
N GLY A 37 -20.16 -10.26 -20.42
CA GLY A 37 -19.36 -10.97 -19.44
C GLY A 37 -18.80 -10.06 -18.33
N THR A 38 -18.94 -10.52 -17.09
CA THR A 38 -18.15 -10.04 -15.96
C THR A 38 -16.87 -10.85 -15.82
N HIS A 39 -15.85 -10.26 -15.19
CA HIS A 39 -14.62 -10.98 -14.88
C HIS A 39 -14.87 -12.26 -14.08
N HIS A 40 -14.10 -13.31 -14.37
CA HIS A 40 -14.14 -14.57 -13.61
C HIS A 40 -12.75 -15.10 -13.29
N PHE A 41 -12.43 -15.25 -12.00
CA PHE A 41 -11.09 -15.56 -11.53
C PHE A 41 -10.03 -14.57 -12.02
N THR A 42 -10.32 -13.29 -11.82
CA THR A 42 -9.31 -12.22 -11.88
C THR A 42 -8.82 -11.94 -10.48
N LEU A 43 -7.49 -11.95 -10.27
CA LEU A 43 -6.87 -11.75 -8.97
C LEU A 43 -5.99 -10.49 -8.99
N LEU A 44 -6.36 -9.53 -8.14
CA LEU A 44 -5.78 -8.19 -8.08
C LEU A 44 -5.02 -7.98 -6.78
N ASP A 45 -3.89 -7.28 -6.85
CA ASP A 45 -3.15 -6.81 -5.69
C ASP A 45 -3.40 -5.31 -5.45
N GLY A 46 -3.68 -4.95 -4.20
CA GLY A 46 -4.12 -3.61 -3.89
C GLY A 46 -4.26 -3.36 -2.40
N GLU A 47 -4.44 -2.08 -2.08
CA GLU A 47 -4.61 -1.57 -0.72
C GLU A 47 -5.92 -0.78 -0.59
N MET A 48 -6.53 -0.87 0.59
CA MET A 48 -7.69 -0.06 0.94
C MET A 48 -7.21 1.19 1.66
N VAL A 49 -7.53 2.36 1.11
CA VAL A 49 -7.26 3.67 1.73
C VAL A 49 -8.57 4.37 2.08
N ILE A 50 -8.49 5.28 3.04
CA ILE A 50 -9.58 6.18 3.42
C ILE A 50 -9.12 7.59 3.07
N ASP A 51 -9.70 8.15 2.02
CA ASP A 51 -9.46 9.53 1.61
C ASP A 51 -10.35 10.47 2.41
N THR A 52 -9.77 11.53 2.96
CA THR A 52 -10.51 12.64 3.58
C THR A 52 -10.60 13.80 2.59
N LEU A 53 -11.80 14.10 2.10
CA LEU A 53 -12.00 15.18 1.13
C LEU A 53 -11.72 16.54 1.80
N PRO A 54 -10.85 17.39 1.22
CA PRO A 54 -10.43 18.66 1.85
C PRO A 54 -11.61 19.56 2.24
N ASP A 55 -12.58 19.69 1.33
CA ASP A 55 -13.67 20.68 1.46
C ASP A 55 -14.80 20.23 2.40
N SER A 56 -15.04 18.93 2.52
CA SER A 56 -16.20 18.38 3.24
C SER A 56 -15.84 17.58 4.48
N GLN A 57 -14.55 17.28 4.70
CA GLN A 57 -14.05 16.33 5.70
C GLN A 57 -14.70 14.93 5.61
N LYS A 58 -15.41 14.66 4.50
CA LYS A 58 -16.06 13.39 4.25
C LYS A 58 -15.00 12.35 3.94
N GLN A 59 -15.09 11.22 4.64
CA GLN A 59 -14.25 10.06 4.39
C GLN A 59 -14.83 9.19 3.26
N GLU A 60 -14.03 8.90 2.25
CA GLU A 60 -14.35 7.96 1.17
C GLU A 60 -13.36 6.78 1.16
N ARG A 61 -13.88 5.56 1.11
CA ARG A 61 -13.04 4.36 0.94
C ARG A 61 -12.66 4.17 -0.52
N ARG A 62 -11.37 3.92 -0.79
CA ARG A 62 -10.87 3.58 -2.13
C ARG A 62 -9.96 2.36 -2.08
N TYR A 63 -10.17 1.44 -3.00
CA TYR A 63 -9.27 0.33 -3.25
C TYR A 63 -8.32 0.71 -4.39
N LEU A 64 -7.05 0.93 -4.05
CA LEU A 64 -5.98 1.25 -4.99
C LEU A 64 -5.32 -0.06 -5.45
N ILE A 65 -5.53 -0.41 -6.70
CA ILE A 65 -4.94 -1.61 -7.32
C ILE A 65 -3.58 -1.24 -7.87
N TYR A 66 -2.52 -1.90 -7.42
CA TYR A 66 -1.15 -1.64 -7.88
C TYR A 66 -0.57 -2.77 -8.73
N ASP A 67 -1.14 -3.99 -8.71
CA ASP A 67 -0.71 -5.11 -9.57
C ASP A 67 -1.85 -6.11 -9.84
N MET A 68 -1.63 -7.06 -10.74
CA MET A 68 -2.58 -8.12 -11.12
C MET A 68 -1.86 -9.44 -11.35
N MET A 69 -2.35 -10.52 -10.71
CA MET A 69 -1.75 -11.85 -10.76
C MET A 69 -2.43 -12.77 -11.78
N ALA A 70 -3.74 -12.61 -11.97
CA ALA A 70 -4.52 -13.39 -12.92
C ALA A 70 -5.61 -12.54 -13.57
N LEU A 71 -5.89 -12.80 -14.84
CA LEU A 71 -6.95 -12.18 -15.63
C LEU A 71 -7.80 -13.27 -16.28
N ASN A 72 -9.07 -13.36 -15.92
CA ASN A 72 -10.02 -14.31 -16.48
C ASN A 72 -9.46 -15.74 -16.57
N HIS A 73 -9.18 -16.37 -15.41
CA HIS A 73 -8.54 -17.68 -15.25
C HIS A 73 -7.06 -17.76 -15.67
N THR A 74 -6.55 -16.80 -16.45
CA THR A 74 -5.19 -16.86 -17.00
C THR A 74 -4.20 -16.26 -16.01
N PRO A 75 -3.22 -17.03 -15.50
CA PRO A 75 -2.15 -16.45 -14.69
C PRO A 75 -1.27 -15.55 -15.58
N ILE A 76 -0.89 -14.39 -15.06
CA ILE A 76 -0.05 -13.41 -15.77
C ILE A 76 1.20 -13.01 -14.98
N ILE A 77 1.51 -13.75 -13.90
CA ILE A 77 2.62 -13.46 -13.01
C ILE A 77 3.99 -13.47 -13.69
N GLU A 78 4.15 -14.22 -14.78
CA GLU A 78 5.41 -14.29 -15.56
C GLU A 78 5.63 -13.08 -16.46
N ARG A 79 4.56 -12.32 -16.76
CA ARG A 79 4.68 -11.11 -17.58
C ARG A 79 5.43 -10.02 -16.82
N PRO A 80 6.19 -9.14 -17.49
CA PRO A 80 6.77 -7.94 -16.88
C PRO A 80 5.73 -7.05 -16.19
N PHE A 81 6.12 -6.37 -15.10
CA PHE A 81 5.24 -5.47 -14.35
C PHE A 81 4.54 -4.44 -15.24
N TYR A 82 5.25 -3.83 -16.18
CA TYR A 82 4.64 -2.82 -17.05
C TYR A 82 3.50 -3.34 -17.92
N GLU A 83 3.55 -4.61 -18.34
CA GLU A 83 2.46 -5.23 -19.08
C GLU A 83 1.27 -5.43 -18.15
N ARG A 84 1.48 -5.98 -16.96
CA ARG A 84 0.41 -6.21 -15.97
C ARG A 84 -0.25 -4.89 -15.57
N TRP A 85 0.54 -3.83 -15.39
CA TRP A 85 0.08 -2.49 -15.05
C TRP A 85 -0.74 -1.83 -16.18
N LYS A 86 -0.33 -1.99 -17.44
CA LYS A 86 -1.11 -1.54 -18.62
C LYS A 86 -2.40 -2.36 -18.80
N MET A 87 -2.32 -3.68 -18.62
CA MET A 87 -3.49 -4.56 -18.66
C MET A 87 -4.50 -4.20 -17.58
N LEU A 88 -4.05 -3.85 -16.37
CA LEU A 88 -4.93 -3.40 -15.29
C LEU A 88 -5.77 -2.18 -15.71
N GLU A 89 -5.17 -1.18 -16.36
CA GLU A 89 -5.91 -0.03 -16.86
C GLU A 89 -6.93 -0.46 -17.94
N LYS A 90 -6.46 -1.17 -18.98
CA LYS A 90 -7.26 -1.53 -20.15
C LYS A 90 -8.36 -2.54 -19.88
N GLU A 91 -8.11 -3.50 -19.02
CA GLU A 91 -8.99 -4.65 -18.82
C GLU A 91 -9.87 -4.51 -17.58
N VAL A 92 -9.53 -3.65 -16.61
CA VAL A 92 -10.29 -3.53 -15.34
C VAL A 92 -10.83 -2.11 -15.13
N ILE A 93 -9.98 -1.08 -15.29
CA ILE A 93 -10.36 0.30 -14.95
C ILE A 93 -11.20 0.94 -16.05
N GLU A 94 -10.72 0.89 -17.30
CA GLU A 94 -11.43 1.47 -18.45
C GLU A 94 -12.83 0.87 -18.64
N PRO A 95 -13.04 -0.47 -18.61
CA PRO A 95 -14.38 -1.05 -18.75
C PRO A 95 -15.35 -0.61 -17.64
N ARG A 96 -14.91 -0.55 -16.38
CA ARG A 96 -15.72 -0.02 -15.28
C ARG A 96 -16.09 1.44 -15.49
N ASN A 97 -15.12 2.28 -15.89
CA ASN A 97 -15.36 3.70 -16.10
C ASN A 97 -16.32 3.95 -17.26
N TYR A 98 -16.15 3.23 -18.36
CA TYR A 98 -17.02 3.28 -19.54
C TYR A 98 -18.46 2.85 -19.19
N GLU A 99 -18.63 1.69 -18.55
CA GLU A 99 -19.95 1.21 -18.14
C GLU A 99 -20.62 2.19 -17.18
N ARG A 100 -19.88 2.67 -16.17
CA ARG A 100 -20.37 3.66 -15.22
C ARG A 100 -20.85 4.93 -15.91
N HIS A 101 -20.10 5.45 -16.88
CA HIS A 101 -20.48 6.65 -17.63
C HIS A 101 -21.79 6.43 -18.41
N ASN A 102 -21.91 5.31 -19.12
CA ASN A 102 -23.11 4.95 -19.87
C ASN A 102 -24.33 4.77 -18.95
N ILE A 103 -24.15 4.14 -17.79
CA ILE A 103 -25.22 3.96 -16.80
C ILE A 103 -25.70 5.31 -16.24
N TYR A 104 -24.79 6.24 -15.94
CA TYR A 104 -25.17 7.56 -15.44
C TYR A 104 -25.98 8.38 -16.46
N GLN A 105 -25.79 8.12 -17.76
CA GLN A 105 -26.57 8.76 -18.82
C GLN A 105 -27.86 8.00 -19.15
N SER A 106 -28.01 6.76 -18.67
CA SER A 106 -29.19 5.94 -18.92
C SER A 106 -30.39 6.40 -18.08
N ARG A 107 -31.58 6.43 -18.70
CA ARG A 107 -32.84 6.70 -18.01
C ARG A 107 -33.29 5.55 -17.09
N ASN A 108 -32.81 4.34 -17.34
CA ASN A 108 -33.12 3.16 -16.55
C ASN A 108 -31.82 2.40 -16.22
N PRO A 109 -31.08 2.82 -15.18
CA PRO A 109 -29.82 2.20 -14.82
C PRO A 109 -30.05 0.81 -14.21
N TYR A 110 -29.49 -0.24 -14.83
CA TYR A 110 -29.58 -1.61 -14.31
C TYR A 110 -28.63 -1.87 -13.13
N TYR A 111 -27.67 -0.98 -12.88
CA TYR A 111 -26.71 -1.08 -11.79
C TYR A 111 -26.40 0.30 -11.18
N ARG A 112 -26.07 0.34 -9.90
CA ARG A 112 -25.84 1.58 -9.13
C ARG A 112 -24.43 1.61 -8.56
N TYR A 113 -23.50 2.18 -9.32
CA TYR A 113 -22.10 2.36 -8.93
C TYR A 113 -21.91 3.23 -7.68
N ASP A 114 -22.86 4.13 -7.39
CA ASP A 114 -22.84 5.00 -6.22
C ASP A 114 -23.17 4.28 -4.90
N LEU A 115 -23.76 3.07 -4.97
CA LEU A 115 -24.04 2.23 -3.80
C LEU A 115 -22.91 1.25 -3.48
N GLU A 116 -21.83 1.26 -4.26
CA GLU A 116 -20.69 0.39 -3.99
C GLU A 116 -19.98 0.78 -2.68
N PRO A 117 -19.47 -0.21 -1.92
CA PRO A 117 -18.89 0.04 -0.60
C PRO A 117 -17.60 0.88 -0.63
N PHE A 118 -16.92 0.94 -1.78
CA PHE A 118 -15.72 1.71 -2.01
C PHE A 118 -15.51 1.93 -3.51
N ARG A 119 -14.74 2.97 -3.86
CA ARG A 119 -14.33 3.21 -5.25
C ARG A 119 -13.10 2.39 -5.60
N VAL A 120 -12.94 2.02 -6.85
CA VAL A 120 -11.75 1.31 -7.36
C VAL A 120 -10.94 2.28 -8.23
N ARG A 121 -9.62 2.30 -8.03
CA ARG A 121 -8.67 3.04 -8.89
C ARG A 121 -7.41 2.21 -9.09
N ARG A 122 -6.74 2.40 -10.22
CA ARG A 122 -5.35 1.96 -10.38
C ARG A 122 -4.42 2.93 -9.66
N LYS A 123 -3.41 2.40 -8.99
CA LYS A 123 -2.32 3.19 -8.41
C LYS A 123 -1.35 3.59 -9.51
N ASP A 124 -1.09 4.88 -9.61
CA ASP A 124 -0.12 5.40 -10.56
C ASP A 124 1.31 5.09 -10.11
N PHE A 125 2.16 4.83 -11.10
CA PHE A 125 3.59 4.68 -10.96
C PHE A 125 4.24 5.70 -11.88
N TRP A 126 5.37 6.23 -11.44
CA TRP A 126 6.10 7.24 -12.19
C TRP A 126 7.55 6.79 -12.38
N LEU A 127 8.20 7.34 -13.41
CA LEU A 127 9.62 7.09 -13.66
C LEU A 127 10.47 7.64 -12.49
N LEU A 128 11.63 7.02 -12.26
CA LEU A 128 12.57 7.43 -11.19
C LEU A 128 12.93 8.93 -11.27
N SER A 129 13.04 9.49 -12.48
CA SER A 129 13.34 10.92 -12.69
C SER A 129 12.28 11.88 -12.11
N THR A 130 11.09 11.38 -11.74
CA THR A 130 10.01 12.20 -11.19
C THR A 130 9.91 12.14 -9.67
N VAL A 131 10.77 11.36 -9.00
CA VAL A 131 10.68 11.12 -7.54
C VAL A 131 10.68 12.41 -6.72
N ASN A 132 11.49 13.41 -7.11
CA ASN A 132 11.48 14.72 -6.44
C ASN A 132 10.10 15.41 -6.48
N LYS A 133 9.37 15.32 -7.61
CA LYS A 133 8.00 15.86 -7.73
C LYS A 133 7.00 15.02 -6.92
N VAL A 134 7.18 13.70 -6.92
CA VAL A 134 6.31 12.81 -6.13
C VAL A 134 6.40 13.16 -4.64
N LEU A 135 7.63 13.30 -4.10
CA LEU A 135 7.87 13.62 -2.70
C LEU A 135 7.42 15.03 -2.31
N LYS A 136 7.75 16.05 -3.12
CA LYS A 136 7.55 17.46 -2.73
C LYS A 136 6.20 18.02 -3.16
N GLU A 137 5.56 17.47 -4.18
CA GLU A 137 4.33 18.03 -4.74
C GLU A 137 3.14 17.08 -4.65
N PHE A 138 3.33 15.78 -4.92
CA PHE A 138 2.21 14.83 -4.99
C PHE A 138 1.80 14.31 -3.61
N ILE A 139 2.75 13.76 -2.84
CA ILE A 139 2.50 13.17 -1.52
C ILE A 139 1.83 14.19 -0.57
N PRO A 140 2.30 15.45 -0.46
CA PRO A 140 1.65 16.44 0.41
C PRO A 140 0.22 16.80 0.01
N LYS A 141 -0.20 16.50 -1.23
CA LYS A 141 -1.55 16.76 -1.74
C LYS A 141 -2.46 15.52 -1.66
N LEU A 142 -1.95 14.38 -1.17
CA LEU A 142 -2.76 13.19 -0.98
C LEU A 142 -3.84 13.45 0.08
N SER A 143 -5.00 12.83 -0.12
CA SER A 143 -6.12 12.88 0.85
C SER A 143 -6.06 11.72 1.86
N HIS A 144 -4.99 10.94 1.83
CA HIS A 144 -4.69 9.85 2.74
C HIS A 144 -3.21 9.89 3.14
N GLU A 145 -2.87 9.22 4.23
CA GLU A 145 -1.50 9.12 4.71
C GLU A 145 -0.60 8.34 3.75
N ALA A 146 0.62 8.82 3.55
CA ALA A 146 1.67 8.11 2.83
C ALA A 146 2.95 8.11 3.67
N ASP A 147 3.61 6.97 3.77
CA ASP A 147 4.75 6.75 4.66
C ASP A 147 6.10 6.66 3.95
N GLY A 148 6.11 6.85 2.63
CA GLY A 148 7.31 6.88 1.80
C GLY A 148 7.06 6.45 0.36
N LEU A 149 7.99 5.69 -0.21
CA LEU A 149 8.01 5.28 -1.60
C LEU A 149 8.15 3.77 -1.75
N ILE A 150 7.54 3.23 -2.81
CA ILE A 150 7.74 1.86 -3.27
C ILE A 150 8.40 1.91 -4.63
N PHE A 151 9.50 1.18 -4.79
CA PHE A 151 10.20 1.02 -6.06
C PHE A 151 9.92 -0.37 -6.61
N GLN A 152 9.25 -0.39 -7.76
CA GLN A 152 8.86 -1.60 -8.47
C GLN A 152 9.70 -1.71 -9.75
N GLY A 153 10.40 -2.84 -9.92
CA GLY A 153 11.12 -3.11 -11.16
C GLY A 153 10.15 -3.20 -12.33
N TRP A 154 10.44 -2.44 -13.39
CA TRP A 154 9.56 -2.27 -14.55
C TRP A 154 9.39 -3.55 -15.36
N ASP A 155 10.47 -4.33 -15.46
CA ASP A 155 10.53 -5.57 -16.22
C ASP A 155 10.34 -6.82 -15.34
N ASP A 156 10.12 -6.65 -14.03
CA ASP A 156 10.09 -7.76 -13.08
C ASP A 156 8.79 -8.59 -13.20
N PRO A 157 8.88 -9.94 -13.13
CA PRO A 157 7.71 -10.78 -12.93
C PRO A 157 7.13 -10.58 -11.52
N TYR A 158 5.88 -10.99 -11.32
CA TYR A 158 5.28 -10.99 -10.00
C TYR A 158 5.85 -12.14 -9.17
N VAL A 159 6.47 -11.83 -8.03
CA VAL A 159 7.04 -12.83 -7.12
C VAL A 159 6.14 -12.97 -5.90
N PRO A 160 5.52 -14.15 -5.67
CA PRO A 160 4.74 -14.38 -4.46
C PRO A 160 5.60 -14.32 -3.20
N ARG A 161 5.05 -13.77 -2.12
CA ARG A 161 5.70 -13.58 -0.81
C ARG A 161 6.81 -12.53 -0.85
N THR A 162 7.97 -12.80 -0.25
CA THR A 162 9.06 -11.84 -0.13
C THR A 162 9.76 -11.71 -1.48
N HIS A 163 9.80 -10.49 -1.99
CA HIS A 163 10.56 -10.14 -3.19
C HIS A 163 11.67 -9.15 -2.82
N GLU A 164 12.93 -9.54 -3.05
CA GLU A 164 14.08 -8.70 -2.73
C GLU A 164 14.27 -7.51 -3.69
N GLY A 165 13.68 -7.58 -4.90
CA GLY A 165 13.68 -6.50 -5.88
C GLY A 165 12.61 -5.43 -5.63
N LEU A 166 11.57 -5.73 -4.83
CA LEU A 166 10.56 -4.76 -4.44
C LEU A 166 11.06 -3.95 -3.25
N LEU A 167 11.58 -2.75 -3.52
CA LEU A 167 12.16 -1.89 -2.49
C LEU A 167 11.11 -0.96 -1.91
N LYS A 168 11.23 -0.70 -0.61
CA LYS A 168 10.42 0.27 0.10
C LYS A 168 11.34 1.23 0.83
N TRP A 169 11.16 2.52 0.60
CA TRP A 169 11.78 3.57 1.37
C TRP A 169 10.71 4.22 2.24
N LYS A 170 11.04 4.48 3.51
CA LYS A 170 10.16 5.15 4.46
C LYS A 170 10.87 6.32 5.09
N TYR A 171 10.12 7.35 5.45
CA TYR A 171 10.65 8.41 6.30
C TYR A 171 11.14 7.81 7.62
N ALA A 172 12.34 8.18 8.07
CA ALA A 172 12.96 7.61 9.26
C ALA A 172 12.03 7.66 10.48
N ARG A 173 11.34 8.79 10.68
CA ARG A 173 10.34 9.01 11.75
C ARG A 173 9.10 8.10 11.67
N LEU A 174 8.83 7.47 10.52
CA LEU A 174 7.70 6.57 10.30
C LEU A 174 8.14 5.09 10.31
N ASN A 175 9.42 4.82 10.57
CA ASN A 175 9.84 3.47 10.89
C ASN A 175 9.32 3.12 12.29
N SER A 176 8.40 2.17 12.33
CA SER A 176 7.72 1.76 13.55
C SER A 176 7.91 0.28 13.83
N VAL A 177 7.76 -0.07 15.11
CA VAL A 177 7.70 -1.44 15.61
C VAL A 177 6.44 -1.58 16.44
N ASP A 178 5.73 -2.69 16.27
CA ASP A 178 4.60 -3.01 17.14
C ASP A 178 5.09 -3.86 18.32
N PHE A 179 5.03 -3.29 19.52
CA PHE A 179 5.37 -3.95 20.78
C PHE A 179 4.10 -4.35 21.54
N LEU A 180 4.20 -5.40 22.33
CA LEU A 180 3.23 -5.64 23.40
C LEU A 180 3.71 -4.85 24.62
N PHE A 181 2.86 -3.96 25.11
CA PHE A 181 3.17 -3.14 26.28
C PHE A 181 2.51 -3.73 27.52
N GLU A 182 3.26 -3.90 28.60
CA GLU A 182 2.74 -4.31 29.90
C GLU A 182 3.37 -3.47 31.01
N ILE A 183 2.62 -3.24 32.08
CA ILE A 183 3.14 -2.68 33.33
C ILE A 183 3.35 -3.84 34.30
N GLY A 184 4.60 -4.02 34.74
CA GLY A 184 5.00 -5.04 35.70
C GLY A 184 4.43 -4.78 37.09
N SER A 185 4.54 -5.78 37.97
CA SER A 185 4.10 -5.67 39.38
C SER A 185 4.86 -4.62 40.20
N ASP A 186 6.01 -4.17 39.69
CA ASP A 186 6.85 -3.11 40.24
C ASP A 186 6.57 -1.73 39.61
N ASP A 187 5.41 -1.58 38.95
CA ASP A 187 5.00 -0.41 38.16
C ASP A 187 6.00 -0.03 37.05
N ARG A 188 6.84 -0.96 36.61
CA ARG A 188 7.76 -0.74 35.49
C ARG A 188 7.10 -1.05 34.16
N GLU A 189 7.26 -0.10 33.25
CA GLU A 189 6.87 -0.24 31.85
C GLU A 189 7.79 -1.23 31.13
N GLN A 190 7.18 -2.18 30.42
CA GLN A 190 7.88 -3.26 29.73
C GLN A 190 7.37 -3.40 28.30
N LEU A 191 8.31 -3.50 27.35
CA LEU A 191 8.03 -3.73 25.93
C LEU A 191 8.42 -5.16 25.56
N PHE A 192 7.51 -5.87 24.89
CA PHE A 192 7.71 -7.25 24.47
C PHE A 192 7.61 -7.40 22.96
N LEU A 193 8.50 -8.24 22.42
CA LEU A 193 8.43 -8.76 21.06
C LEU A 193 8.23 -10.27 21.09
N PHE A 194 8.03 -10.88 19.92
CA PHE A 194 8.03 -12.33 19.77
C PHE A 194 9.38 -12.84 19.28
N GLU A 195 9.83 -13.95 19.85
CA GLU A 195 10.94 -14.74 19.34
C GLU A 195 10.57 -16.21 19.49
N ARG A 196 10.47 -16.92 18.36
CA ARG A 196 10.13 -18.36 18.34
C ARG A 196 8.83 -18.70 19.10
N GLY A 197 7.80 -17.86 18.95
CA GLY A 197 6.49 -18.05 19.56
C GLY A 197 6.40 -17.73 21.06
N ARG A 198 7.45 -17.16 21.66
CA ARG A 198 7.45 -16.72 23.06
C ARG A 198 7.60 -15.21 23.16
N LYS A 199 6.99 -14.61 24.18
CA LYS A 199 7.23 -13.21 24.56
C LYS A 199 8.69 -13.05 24.97
N LYS A 200 9.35 -12.01 24.44
CA LYS A 200 10.71 -11.62 24.75
C LYS A 200 10.71 -10.16 25.22
N LEU A 201 11.17 -9.95 26.45
CA LEU A 201 11.33 -8.62 27.02
C LEU A 201 12.44 -7.86 26.29
N MET A 202 12.17 -6.61 25.94
CA MET A 202 13.12 -5.68 25.34
C MET A 202 13.79 -4.86 26.44
N GLU A 203 14.78 -5.45 27.10
CA GLU A 203 15.52 -4.80 28.19
C GLU A 203 16.12 -3.46 27.74
N GLY A 204 16.03 -2.45 28.63
CA GLY A 204 16.58 -1.12 28.40
C GLY A 204 15.80 -0.24 27.41
N ASN A 205 14.73 -0.76 26.77
CA ASN A 205 13.89 0.04 25.89
C ASN A 205 12.75 0.66 26.70
N LYS A 206 12.57 1.97 26.56
CA LYS A 206 11.46 2.73 27.15
C LYS A 206 10.57 3.26 26.06
N VAL A 207 9.30 3.47 26.40
CA VAL A 207 8.32 4.13 25.55
C VAL A 207 7.84 5.41 26.22
N GLU A 208 7.68 6.47 25.44
CA GLU A 208 7.05 7.71 25.87
C GLU A 208 5.69 7.86 25.20
N PHE A 209 4.68 8.17 26.00
CA PHE A 209 3.31 8.41 25.57
C PHE A 209 3.08 9.91 25.32
N ARG A 210 3.77 10.45 24.31
CA ARG A 210 3.60 11.84 23.87
C ARG A 210 2.23 11.98 23.21
N ASP A 211 1.43 12.96 23.66
CA ASP A 211 0.08 13.24 23.14
C ASP A 211 -0.91 12.06 23.18
N ALA A 212 -0.69 11.09 24.07
CA ALA A 212 -1.62 9.98 24.24
C ALA A 212 -2.91 10.46 24.95
N PRO A 213 -4.09 9.98 24.52
CA PRO A 213 -5.37 10.41 25.10
C PRO A 213 -5.60 9.87 26.52
N ASP A 214 -4.94 8.75 26.85
CA ASP A 214 -5.12 8.00 28.07
C ASP A 214 -3.78 7.79 28.79
N PRO A 215 -3.75 7.51 30.10
CA PRO A 215 -2.52 7.23 30.83
C PRO A 215 -1.87 5.91 30.40
N PRO A 216 -0.54 5.73 30.58
CA PRO A 216 0.20 4.50 30.24
C PRO A 216 -0.47 3.20 30.69
N SER A 217 -1.04 3.19 31.91
CA SER A 217 -1.72 2.02 32.48
C SER A 217 -2.90 1.50 31.65
N SER A 218 -3.57 2.37 30.91
CA SER A 218 -4.68 1.99 30.02
C SER A 218 -4.24 1.17 28.80
N PHE A 219 -2.93 1.21 28.46
CA PHE A 219 -2.36 0.50 27.33
C PHE A 219 -1.77 -0.86 27.72
N SER A 220 -1.68 -1.17 29.03
CA SER A 220 -1.14 -2.44 29.51
C SER A 220 -1.93 -3.63 28.94
N GLY A 221 -1.20 -4.63 28.43
CA GLY A 221 -1.75 -5.79 27.74
C GLY A 221 -2.14 -5.56 26.28
N LYS A 222 -1.94 -4.35 25.73
CA LYS A 222 -2.26 -4.04 24.33
C LYS A 222 -0.99 -4.02 23.47
N ILE A 223 -1.19 -4.25 22.17
CA ILE A 223 -0.14 -4.04 21.17
C ILE A 223 -0.18 -2.57 20.75
N ILE A 224 0.96 -1.89 20.92
CA ILE A 224 1.15 -0.49 20.56
C ILE A 224 2.18 -0.39 19.45
N GLU A 225 1.91 0.48 18.48
CA GLU A 225 2.87 0.87 17.45
C GLU A 225 3.69 2.04 17.98
N CYS A 226 5.02 1.92 17.89
CA CYS A 226 5.95 2.95 18.33
C CYS A 226 6.95 3.29 17.24
N SER A 227 7.29 4.57 17.09
CA SER A 227 8.43 5.04 16.28
C SER A 227 9.65 5.30 17.16
N TRP A 228 10.84 5.28 16.56
CA TRP A 228 12.07 5.60 17.27
C TRP A 228 12.37 7.09 17.17
N ASP A 229 12.61 7.73 18.30
CA ASP A 229 13.17 9.08 18.39
C ASP A 229 14.70 8.98 18.50
N PRO A 230 15.47 9.34 17.45
CA PRO A 230 16.91 9.26 17.47
C PRO A 230 17.58 10.30 18.38
N ASP A 231 16.91 11.39 18.71
CA ASP A 231 17.49 12.47 19.51
C ASP A 231 17.45 12.06 21.00
N GLU A 232 16.26 11.68 21.47
CA GLU A 232 16.04 11.28 22.88
C GLU A 232 16.36 9.80 23.15
N HIS A 233 16.63 9.00 22.11
CA HIS A 233 16.93 7.57 22.21
C HIS A 233 15.81 6.77 22.92
N VAL A 234 14.55 7.10 22.60
CA VAL A 234 13.36 6.45 23.17
C VAL A 234 12.37 6.05 22.08
N TRP A 235 11.53 5.06 22.39
CA TRP A 235 10.37 4.77 21.56
C TRP A 235 9.25 5.74 21.88
N VAL A 236 8.55 6.24 20.86
CA VAL A 236 7.41 7.14 21.04
C VAL A 236 6.15 6.42 20.60
N TYR A 237 5.14 6.40 21.46
CA TYR A 237 3.83 5.83 21.16
C TYR A 237 3.20 6.53 19.95
N MET A 238 2.64 5.74 19.03
CA MET A 238 1.85 6.24 17.90
C MET A 238 0.38 5.89 18.05
N ARG A 239 0.04 4.60 18.19
CA ARG A 239 -1.35 4.12 18.27
C ARG A 239 -1.46 2.71 18.83
N ILE A 240 -2.67 2.32 19.23
CA ILE A 240 -3.02 0.93 19.53
C ILE A 240 -3.27 0.16 18.22
N ARG A 241 -2.75 -1.07 18.13
CA ARG A 241 -2.92 -1.98 17.00
C ARG A 241 -3.97 -3.04 17.29
N THR A 242 -5.24 -2.65 17.23
CA THR A 242 -6.38 -3.56 17.43
C THR A 242 -6.52 -4.60 16.33
N ASP A 243 -5.89 -4.39 15.18
CA ASP A 243 -5.83 -5.32 14.05
C ASP A 243 -4.82 -6.45 14.25
N LYS A 244 -4.00 -6.40 15.29
CA LYS A 244 -2.95 -7.40 15.57
C LYS A 244 -3.27 -8.21 16.81
N SER A 245 -3.06 -9.53 16.71
CA SER A 245 -3.11 -10.45 17.83
C SER A 245 -1.75 -10.66 18.50
N THR A 246 -0.65 -10.34 17.80
CA THR A 246 0.72 -10.55 18.28
C THR A 246 1.62 -9.35 17.96
N PRO A 247 2.59 -8.99 18.83
CA PRO A 247 3.60 -7.99 18.51
C PRO A 247 4.52 -8.48 17.38
N ASN A 248 5.43 -7.61 16.93
CA ASN A 248 6.41 -7.97 15.90
C ASN A 248 7.38 -9.05 16.37
N ASP A 249 7.87 -9.85 15.41
CA ASP A 249 8.98 -10.77 15.65
C ASP A 249 10.30 -9.99 15.76
N ILE A 250 11.24 -10.51 16.55
CA ILE A 250 12.57 -9.93 16.76
C ILE A 250 13.31 -9.68 15.45
N ASN A 251 13.08 -10.47 14.41
CA ASN A 251 13.70 -10.25 13.10
C ASN A 251 13.13 -9.02 12.40
N THR A 252 11.85 -8.73 12.58
CA THR A 252 11.24 -7.49 12.10
C THR A 252 11.85 -6.30 12.83
N PHE A 253 11.95 -6.35 14.16
CA PHE A 253 12.62 -5.31 14.95
C PHE A 253 14.06 -5.08 14.49
N ARG A 254 14.86 -6.14 14.29
CA ARG A 254 16.24 -6.02 13.79
C ARG A 254 16.31 -5.33 12.42
N LYS A 255 15.37 -5.64 11.52
CA LYS A 255 15.28 -4.99 10.19
C LYS A 255 14.91 -3.52 10.32
N VAL A 256 13.96 -3.18 11.19
CA VAL A 256 13.57 -1.79 11.46
C VAL A 256 14.74 -1.01 12.07
N MET A 257 15.41 -1.56 13.08
CA MET A 257 16.59 -0.94 13.69
C MET A 257 17.74 -0.77 12.71
N ARG A 258 17.94 -1.72 11.78
CA ARG A 258 18.91 -1.55 10.70
C ARG A 258 18.50 -0.37 9.80
N SER A 259 17.25 -0.31 9.37
CA SER A 259 16.75 0.81 8.56
C SER A 259 16.87 2.17 9.26
N ILE A 260 16.67 2.23 10.57
CA ILE A 260 16.86 3.45 11.37
C ILE A 260 18.33 3.85 11.42
N ARG A 261 19.25 2.89 11.58
CA ARG A 261 20.70 3.15 11.61
C ARG A 261 21.27 3.55 10.26
N ASP A 262 20.82 2.89 9.19
CA ASP A 262 21.22 3.21 7.81
C ASP A 262 20.76 4.63 7.45
N ASN A 263 19.65 5.10 8.06
CA ASN A 263 19.11 6.46 7.98
C ASN A 263 19.19 7.08 6.58
N ILE A 264 18.71 6.36 5.56
CA ILE A 264 18.64 6.87 4.19
C ILE A 264 17.63 8.02 4.18
N THR A 265 18.13 9.25 4.26
CA THR A 265 17.31 10.45 4.26
C THR A 265 16.72 10.71 2.88
N GLU A 266 15.74 11.61 2.80
CA GLU A 266 15.18 12.05 1.51
C GLU A 266 16.28 12.62 0.60
N GLU A 267 17.23 13.36 1.16
CA GLU A 267 18.34 13.95 0.42
C GLU A 267 19.28 12.88 -0.16
N ILE A 268 19.70 11.91 0.66
CA ILE A 268 20.54 10.79 0.22
C ILE A 268 19.83 10.03 -0.90
N LEU A 269 18.54 9.69 -0.70
CA LEU A 269 17.75 8.99 -1.69
C LEU A 269 17.68 9.74 -3.03
N LEU A 270 17.45 11.05 -2.99
CA LEU A 270 17.37 11.87 -4.20
C LEU A 270 18.72 11.96 -4.92
N ASN A 271 19.83 12.06 -4.18
CA ASN A 271 21.17 12.09 -4.76
C ASN A 271 21.49 10.76 -5.47
N GLU A 272 21.25 9.63 -4.82
CA GLU A 272 21.43 8.29 -5.41
C GLU A 272 20.58 8.11 -6.69
N ILE A 273 19.31 8.53 -6.65
CA ILE A 273 18.44 8.45 -7.82
C ILE A 273 18.97 9.33 -8.96
N ASN A 274 19.48 10.53 -8.66
CA ASN A 274 20.04 11.42 -9.67
C ASN A 274 21.25 10.82 -10.38
N GLU A 275 22.07 10.04 -9.68
CA GLU A 275 23.17 9.29 -10.30
C GLU A 275 22.65 8.11 -11.14
N ILE A 276 21.70 7.33 -10.60
CA ILE A 276 21.13 6.16 -11.27
C ILE A 276 20.47 6.52 -12.60
N ILE A 277 19.73 7.62 -12.67
CA ILE A 277 19.03 8.02 -13.91
C ILE A 277 19.98 8.43 -15.04
N GLN A 278 21.26 8.73 -14.74
CA GLN A 278 22.28 9.01 -15.75
C GLN A 278 22.90 7.73 -16.34
N LEU A 279 22.66 6.58 -15.72
CA LEU A 279 23.14 5.31 -16.27
C LEU A 279 22.48 5.04 -17.63
N PRO A 280 23.22 4.47 -18.61
CA PRO A 280 22.74 4.29 -19.99
C PRO A 280 21.36 3.60 -20.08
N MET A 281 21.15 2.58 -19.25
CA MET A 281 19.90 1.82 -19.17
C MET A 281 18.67 2.70 -18.87
N TYR A 282 18.81 3.72 -18.02
CA TYR A 282 17.71 4.63 -17.68
C TYR A 282 17.63 5.81 -18.66
N ALA A 283 18.77 6.36 -19.08
CA ALA A 283 18.82 7.49 -20.02
C ALA A 283 18.11 7.18 -21.34
N ASP A 284 18.33 5.99 -21.91
CA ASP A 284 17.67 5.58 -23.15
C ASP A 284 16.16 5.42 -22.98
N ARG A 285 15.73 4.86 -21.85
CA ARG A 285 14.30 4.67 -21.55
C ARG A 285 13.57 6.00 -21.33
N ILE A 286 14.21 6.94 -20.63
CA ILE A 286 13.68 8.30 -20.42
C ILE A 286 13.54 9.03 -21.76
N ARG A 287 14.51 8.89 -22.67
CA ARG A 287 14.43 9.48 -24.02
C ARG A 287 13.28 8.91 -24.84
N ILE A 288 13.06 7.59 -24.79
CA ILE A 288 11.95 6.94 -25.51
C ILE A 288 10.60 7.43 -24.96
N ASP A 289 10.42 7.48 -23.64
CA ASP A 289 9.16 7.90 -23.02
C ASP A 289 8.88 9.39 -23.26
N SER A 290 9.92 10.24 -23.19
CA SER A 290 9.80 11.68 -23.48
C SER A 290 9.35 11.93 -24.91
N LYS A 291 9.85 11.15 -25.88
CA LYS A 291 9.38 11.22 -27.27
C LYS A 291 7.94 10.75 -27.41
N ALA A 292 7.55 9.66 -26.75
CA ALA A 292 6.19 9.17 -26.79
C ALA A 292 5.18 10.19 -26.24
N ARG A 293 5.53 10.93 -25.17
CA ARG A 293 4.69 12.00 -24.60
C ARG A 293 4.60 13.26 -25.46
N MET A 294 5.56 13.52 -26.34
CA MET A 294 5.48 14.63 -27.30
C MET A 294 4.60 14.31 -28.52
N HIS A 295 4.29 13.03 -28.73
CA HIS A 295 3.53 12.52 -29.88
C HIS A 295 2.14 11.95 -29.50
N ALA A 296 1.74 12.07 -28.23
CA ALA A 296 0.43 11.67 -27.70
C ALA A 296 -0.36 12.92 -27.28
#